data_AF-A0A3B8JIA0-F1
#
_entry.id   AF-A0A3B8JIA0-F1
#
_cell.length_a   1.000
_cell.length_b   1.000
_cell.length_c   1.000
_cell.angle_alpha   90.00
_cell.angle_beta   90.00
_cell.angle_gamma   90.00
#
_symmetry.space_group_name_H-M   'P 1'
#
loop_
_entity.id
_entity.type
_entity.pdbx_description
1 polymer ?
#
loop_
_entity_poly.entity_id
_entity_poly.type
_entity_poly.pdbx_seq_one_letter_code
_entity_poly.pdbx_strand_id
1 'polypeptide(L)'
;MPGHDIIVVGASAGGVEALSQLVAGLPKDLPAAVFVVIHIPAQSKSVLPHILSRRGQLLANHGKDGDLIAPGRIYVAPPDYHLLVKRGYIRLVQGPKENNCRPAVDPLFRTAAKAYGCRVVGVILSGTLDDGTAGLIDVKRLGGVAVVQNPDEAAYKGMPSSAIEHVAVDHILPVSSIASLLVRLVHERVVEEGAQTMPSDREMEIEPDVVELDGATLRSRGHPGPPSRFTCPDCGGTLFQLNERNLLQFRCRTGHAYSAATLMAQQSEVQEEALWAAMRSLEERADLMHQMASKAQVNNRNLSAKRYDTMALEAEQRADLIRKALFQGQLPVTVKADAIAQETGNRELGVGNTESTDDSPFKVVVLAASVGGLKALSEILPAFPPDFPAAIIVVQHLDTQSRSNVMTDAVYHPATLPVKLAQEGEFVQPGMVYIAPLEKHLLVNSKGILSLSEAVFVDFISPSADLLLQSVAASFKEHAIAVVLSGTGSDGALGVQAIHKMGGKVIAQDESTCECCEMPNAAIQTGKVDFVLPVSAIAS
;
A
#
# COMPACT_ATOMS: atom_id res chain seq x y z
N MET A 1 4.34 -43.97 2.50
CA MET A 1 3.44 -43.02 3.18
C MET A 1 3.89 -41.63 2.76
N PRO A 2 2.97 -40.74 2.35
CA PRO A 2 3.33 -39.40 1.93
C PRO A 2 3.94 -38.61 3.10
N GLY A 3 4.96 -37.80 2.82
CA GLY A 3 5.46 -36.81 3.77
C GLY A 3 4.57 -35.57 3.78
N HIS A 4 5.11 -34.43 4.21
CA HIS A 4 4.40 -33.16 4.15
C HIS A 4 4.28 -32.63 2.72
N ASP A 5 3.31 -33.12 1.94
CA ASP A 5 3.23 -32.88 0.49
C ASP A 5 2.33 -31.72 0.06
N ILE A 6 1.76 -30.99 1.02
CA ILE A 6 0.93 -29.80 0.79
C ILE A 6 1.52 -28.61 1.54
N ILE A 7 2.07 -27.65 0.80
CA ILE A 7 2.68 -26.44 1.36
C ILE A 7 1.79 -25.26 1.01
N VAL A 8 1.27 -24.54 2.00
CA VAL A 8 0.48 -23.33 1.82
C VAL A 8 1.25 -22.13 2.33
N VAL A 9 1.38 -21.09 1.51
CA VAL A 9 2.19 -19.90 1.78
C VAL A 9 1.32 -18.65 1.68
N GLY A 10 1.36 -17.83 2.72
CA GLY A 10 0.67 -16.55 2.79
C GLY A 10 1.65 -15.39 2.90
N ALA A 11 1.43 -14.34 2.12
CA ALA A 11 2.24 -13.12 2.16
C ALA A 11 1.39 -11.88 1.81
N SER A 12 1.88 -10.69 2.14
CA SER A 12 1.23 -9.42 1.80
C SER A 12 2.30 -8.38 1.43
N ALA A 13 2.34 -7.22 2.08
CA ALA A 13 3.37 -6.20 1.89
C ALA A 13 4.79 -6.79 2.08
N GLY A 14 5.68 -6.55 1.10
CA GLY A 14 7.01 -7.15 1.04
C GLY A 14 7.04 -8.65 0.69
N GLY A 15 5.87 -9.25 0.41
CA GLY A 15 5.72 -10.68 0.18
C GLY A 15 6.32 -11.20 -1.12
N VAL A 16 6.35 -10.38 -2.18
CA VAL A 16 6.91 -10.78 -3.50
C VAL A 16 8.38 -11.16 -3.38
N GLU A 17 9.15 -10.43 -2.59
CA GLU A 17 10.57 -10.72 -2.40
C GLU A 17 10.78 -11.96 -1.54
N ALA A 18 10.06 -12.04 -0.41
CA ALA A 18 10.11 -13.21 0.46
C ALA A 18 9.74 -14.49 -0.31
N LEU A 19 8.71 -14.44 -1.16
CA LEU A 19 8.33 -15.54 -2.03
C LEU A 19 9.41 -15.84 -3.07
N SER A 20 10.00 -14.82 -3.70
CA SER A 20 11.06 -14.99 -4.71
C SER A 20 12.30 -15.68 -4.12
N GLN A 21 12.71 -15.28 -2.93
CA GLN A 21 13.84 -15.88 -2.21
C GLN A 21 13.52 -17.31 -1.75
N LEU A 22 12.29 -17.55 -1.27
CA LEU A 22 11.81 -18.88 -0.91
C LEU A 22 11.84 -19.85 -2.10
N VAL A 23 11.23 -19.47 -3.24
CA VAL A 23 11.12 -20.37 -4.40
C VAL A 23 12.46 -20.61 -5.11
N ALA A 24 13.41 -19.68 -4.99
CA ALA A 24 14.77 -19.86 -5.51
C ALA A 24 15.50 -21.03 -4.85
N GLY A 25 15.18 -21.34 -3.59
CA GLY A 25 15.75 -22.47 -2.85
C GLY A 25 15.03 -23.81 -3.05
N LEU A 26 13.89 -23.85 -3.77
CA LEU A 26 13.11 -25.08 -3.95
C LEU A 26 13.61 -25.90 -5.16
N PRO A 27 13.85 -27.21 -5.00
CA PRO A 27 14.35 -28.06 -6.07
C PRO A 27 13.25 -28.43 -7.07
N LYS A 28 13.61 -28.72 -8.32
CA LYS A 28 12.67 -29.06 -9.41
C LYS A 28 11.83 -30.31 -9.13
N ASP A 29 12.38 -31.27 -8.40
CA ASP A 29 11.79 -32.57 -8.08
C ASP A 29 11.10 -32.60 -6.72
N LEU A 30 10.78 -31.42 -6.15
CA LEU A 30 10.07 -31.30 -4.87
C LEU A 30 8.81 -32.19 -4.87
N PRO A 31 8.72 -33.22 -3.99
CA PRO A 31 7.58 -34.13 -3.95
C PRO A 31 6.37 -33.54 -3.19
N ALA A 32 6.11 -32.25 -3.41
CA ALA A 32 5.01 -31.50 -2.80
C ALA A 32 4.42 -30.48 -3.77
N ALA A 33 3.17 -30.10 -3.55
CA ALA A 33 2.52 -28.97 -4.20
C ALA A 33 2.60 -27.73 -3.30
N VAL A 34 2.93 -26.58 -3.90
CA VAL A 34 3.00 -25.30 -3.19
C VAL A 34 1.83 -24.43 -3.62
N PHE A 35 1.10 -23.88 -2.67
CA PHE A 35 -0.02 -22.97 -2.91
C PHE A 35 0.32 -21.61 -2.30
N VAL A 36 0.15 -20.54 -3.07
CA VAL A 36 0.57 -19.20 -2.69
C VAL A 36 -0.62 -18.25 -2.76
N VAL A 37 -0.88 -17.56 -1.66
CA VAL A 37 -1.73 -16.38 -1.62
C VAL A 37 -0.85 -15.17 -1.32
N ILE A 38 -0.97 -14.16 -2.16
CA ILE A 38 -0.48 -12.81 -1.88
C ILE A 38 -1.65 -11.83 -1.99
N HIS A 39 -1.72 -10.85 -1.10
CA HIS A 39 -2.73 -9.79 -1.21
C HIS A 39 -2.44 -8.91 -2.42
N ILE A 40 -3.42 -8.83 -3.32
CA ILE A 40 -3.36 -7.99 -4.52
C ILE A 40 -4.74 -7.37 -4.78
N PRO A 41 -4.80 -6.17 -5.37
CA PRO A 41 -6.07 -5.56 -5.74
C PRO A 41 -6.86 -6.41 -6.73
N ALA A 42 -8.18 -6.49 -6.57
CA ALA A 42 -9.08 -7.32 -7.38
C ALA A 42 -9.00 -7.04 -8.89
N GLN A 43 -8.71 -5.79 -9.27
CA GLN A 43 -8.67 -5.36 -10.68
C GLN A 43 -7.25 -5.43 -11.29
N SER A 44 -6.25 -5.84 -10.50
CA SER A 44 -4.87 -5.91 -10.95
C SER A 44 -4.60 -7.14 -11.81
N LYS A 45 -3.73 -7.02 -12.81
CA LYS A 45 -3.14 -8.19 -13.48
C LYS A 45 -1.98 -8.69 -12.65
N SER A 46 -2.05 -9.93 -12.16
CA SER A 46 -0.95 -10.53 -11.42
C SER A 46 0.07 -11.17 -12.37
N VAL A 47 1.30 -10.67 -12.32
CA VAL A 47 2.47 -11.28 -12.99
C VAL A 47 3.27 -12.17 -12.05
N LEU A 48 2.80 -12.39 -10.82
CA LEU A 48 3.51 -13.15 -9.80
C LEU A 48 3.91 -14.57 -10.26
N PRO A 49 3.06 -15.36 -10.95
CA PRO A 49 3.48 -16.68 -11.44
C PRO A 49 4.71 -16.62 -12.35
N HIS A 50 4.83 -15.58 -13.17
CA HIS A 50 5.99 -15.40 -14.05
C HIS A 50 7.25 -15.03 -13.27
N ILE A 51 7.12 -14.18 -12.25
CA ILE A 51 8.23 -13.82 -11.35
C ILE A 51 8.74 -15.07 -10.64
N LEU A 52 7.85 -15.85 -10.02
CA LEU A 52 8.24 -17.07 -9.29
C LEU A 52 8.86 -18.12 -10.21
N SER A 53 8.30 -18.31 -11.41
CA SER A 53 8.85 -19.25 -12.41
C SER A 53 10.23 -18.83 -12.93
N ARG A 54 10.56 -17.53 -12.94
CA ARG A 54 11.89 -17.03 -13.31
C ARG A 54 12.92 -17.18 -12.20
N ARG A 55 12.47 -17.11 -10.94
CA ARG A 55 13.35 -17.14 -9.76
C ARG A 55 13.63 -18.56 -9.27
N GLY A 56 12.67 -19.47 -9.38
CA GLY A 56 12.78 -20.86 -8.94
C GLY A 56 12.86 -21.87 -10.07
N GLN A 57 13.04 -23.14 -9.71
CA GLN A 57 13.03 -24.27 -10.67
C GLN A 57 11.63 -24.86 -10.89
N LEU A 58 10.69 -24.56 -9.99
CA LEU A 58 9.32 -25.01 -10.04
C LEU A 58 8.49 -24.08 -10.94
N LEU A 59 7.59 -24.66 -11.73
CA LEU A 59 6.67 -23.89 -12.56
C LEU A 59 5.55 -23.34 -11.70
N ALA A 60 5.36 -22.01 -11.77
CA ALA A 60 4.27 -21.31 -11.11
C ALA A 60 3.21 -20.87 -12.11
N ASN A 61 1.96 -21.16 -11.80
CA ASN A 61 0.80 -20.73 -12.58
C ASN A 61 -0.30 -20.22 -11.65
N HIS A 62 -1.18 -19.38 -12.18
CA HIS A 62 -2.46 -19.20 -11.50
C HIS A 62 -3.20 -20.52 -11.46
N GLY A 63 -3.68 -20.90 -10.27
CA GLY A 63 -4.58 -22.05 -10.16
C GLY A 63 -5.81 -21.82 -11.03
N LYS A 64 -6.37 -22.89 -11.60
CA LYS A 64 -7.68 -22.86 -12.24
C LYS A 64 -8.64 -23.71 -11.43
N ASP A 65 -9.91 -23.33 -11.48
CA ASP A 65 -10.95 -24.11 -10.82
C ASP A 65 -10.99 -25.54 -11.40
N GLY A 66 -10.92 -26.54 -10.53
CA GLY A 66 -10.88 -27.95 -10.90
C GLY A 66 -9.49 -28.49 -11.28
N ASP A 67 -8.43 -27.69 -11.24
CA ASP A 67 -7.07 -28.17 -11.51
C ASP A 67 -6.70 -29.31 -10.54
N LEU A 68 -6.16 -30.41 -11.08
CA LEU A 68 -5.63 -31.51 -10.27
C LEU A 68 -4.35 -31.07 -9.56
N ILE A 69 -4.25 -31.41 -8.28
CA ILE A 69 -3.06 -31.11 -7.47
C ILE A 69 -1.93 -32.04 -7.89
N ALA A 70 -0.93 -31.48 -8.55
CA ALA A 70 0.30 -32.17 -8.92
C ALA A 70 1.52 -31.63 -8.13
N PRO A 71 2.42 -32.51 -7.64
CA PRO A 71 3.66 -32.12 -6.99
C PRO A 71 4.63 -31.45 -7.98
N GLY A 72 5.63 -30.73 -7.45
CA GLY A 72 6.60 -30.01 -8.27
C GLY A 72 5.99 -28.79 -8.98
N ARG A 73 4.92 -28.22 -8.42
CA ARG A 73 4.22 -27.06 -8.98
C ARG A 73 3.87 -26.04 -7.90
N ILE A 74 3.83 -24.77 -8.33
CA ILE A 74 3.37 -23.65 -7.53
C ILE A 74 2.04 -23.14 -8.11
N TYR A 75 1.00 -23.12 -7.28
CA TYR A 75 -0.33 -22.61 -7.63
C TYR A 75 -0.55 -21.28 -6.92
N VAL A 76 -0.61 -20.20 -7.68
CA VAL A 76 -0.81 -18.85 -7.16
C VAL A 76 -2.29 -18.49 -7.25
N ALA A 77 -2.87 -17.96 -6.17
CA ALA A 77 -4.23 -17.47 -6.19
C ALA A 77 -4.40 -16.35 -7.24
N PRO A 78 -5.39 -16.42 -8.14
CA PRO A 78 -5.67 -15.33 -9.05
C PRO A 78 -6.30 -14.13 -8.31
N PRO A 79 -6.15 -12.90 -8.84
CA PRO A 79 -6.82 -11.73 -8.31
C PRO A 79 -8.33 -11.95 -8.23
N ASP A 80 -8.97 -11.48 -7.16
CA ASP A 80 -10.42 -11.54 -6.95
C ASP A 80 -11.03 -12.94 -6.76
N TYR A 81 -10.22 -13.98 -6.56
CA TYR A 81 -10.70 -15.33 -6.19
C TYR A 81 -9.98 -15.85 -4.95
N HIS A 82 -10.71 -16.45 -4.02
CA HIS A 82 -10.09 -17.28 -2.99
C HIS A 82 -9.63 -18.60 -3.62
N LEU A 83 -8.37 -18.96 -3.39
CA LEU A 83 -7.83 -20.26 -3.75
C LEU A 83 -8.02 -21.21 -2.58
N LEU A 84 -8.82 -22.25 -2.79
CA LEU A 84 -9.12 -23.28 -1.80
C LEU A 84 -8.51 -24.61 -2.23
N VAL A 85 -8.10 -25.40 -1.24
CA VAL A 85 -7.53 -26.73 -1.45
C VAL A 85 -8.56 -27.77 -1.02
N LYS A 86 -8.96 -28.63 -1.95
CA LYS A 86 -9.80 -29.81 -1.71
C LYS A 86 -8.95 -31.07 -1.92
N ARG A 87 -9.47 -32.23 -1.51
CA ARG A 87 -8.76 -33.49 -1.75
C ARG A 87 -8.62 -33.75 -3.25
N GLY A 88 -7.39 -33.62 -3.74
CA GLY A 88 -6.99 -33.93 -5.11
C GLY A 88 -7.14 -32.79 -6.12
N TYR A 89 -7.82 -31.69 -5.79
CA TYR A 89 -8.06 -30.59 -6.73
C TYR A 89 -8.14 -29.21 -6.07
N ILE A 90 -7.97 -28.16 -6.89
CA ILE A 90 -8.08 -26.76 -6.53
C ILE A 90 -9.50 -26.27 -6.78
N ARG A 91 -10.05 -25.48 -5.85
CA ARG A 91 -11.34 -24.80 -6.03
C ARG A 91 -11.12 -23.29 -5.96
N LEU A 92 -11.64 -22.56 -6.94
CA LEU A 92 -11.63 -21.09 -6.93
C LEU A 92 -13.03 -20.54 -6.70
N VAL A 93 -13.17 -19.61 -5.76
CA VAL A 93 -14.47 -19.00 -5.45
C VAL A 93 -14.37 -17.49 -5.29
N GLN A 94 -15.40 -16.77 -5.77
CA GLN A 94 -15.59 -15.34 -5.54
C GLN A 94 -16.51 -15.09 -4.33
N GLY A 95 -16.30 -15.86 -3.27
CA GLY A 95 -17.00 -15.71 -2.00
C GLY A 95 -16.77 -14.34 -1.35
N PRO A 96 -17.50 -14.04 -0.26
CA PRO A 96 -17.26 -12.82 0.51
C PRO A 96 -15.79 -12.73 0.94
N LYS A 97 -15.24 -11.50 0.95
CA LYS A 97 -13.87 -11.26 1.40
C LYS A 97 -13.68 -11.71 2.85
N GLU A 98 -12.47 -12.18 3.18
CA GLU A 98 -12.01 -12.35 4.55
C GLU A 98 -10.84 -11.39 4.79
N ASN A 99 -10.84 -10.72 5.94
CA ASN A 99 -9.84 -9.71 6.32
C ASN A 99 -9.67 -8.60 5.25
N ASN A 100 -10.79 -8.16 4.66
CA ASN A 100 -10.87 -7.23 3.52
C ASN A 100 -10.06 -7.67 2.26
N CYS A 101 -9.64 -8.94 2.19
CA CYS A 101 -8.81 -9.45 1.10
C CYS A 101 -9.55 -10.52 0.29
N ARG A 102 -9.27 -10.53 -1.02
CA ARG A 102 -9.65 -11.61 -1.95
C ARG A 102 -8.66 -11.61 -3.12
N PRO A 103 -7.67 -12.52 -3.14
CA PRO A 103 -7.50 -13.67 -2.26
C PRO A 103 -7.11 -13.32 -0.81
N ALA A 104 -7.53 -14.15 0.13
CA ALA A 104 -7.14 -14.11 1.56
C ALA A 104 -6.43 -15.41 1.93
N VAL A 105 -5.48 -15.34 2.87
CA VAL A 105 -4.62 -16.45 3.31
C VAL A 105 -5.40 -17.43 4.19
N ASP A 106 -6.25 -16.92 5.09
CA ASP A 106 -7.02 -17.75 6.03
C ASP A 106 -7.84 -18.85 5.33
N PRO A 107 -8.62 -18.59 4.25
CA PRO A 107 -9.34 -19.62 3.51
C PRO A 107 -8.44 -20.70 2.90
N LEU A 108 -7.28 -20.32 2.35
CA LEU A 108 -6.33 -21.29 1.79
C LEU A 108 -5.84 -22.25 2.88
N PHE A 109 -5.37 -21.70 4.00
CA PHE A 109 -4.79 -22.48 5.09
C PHE A 109 -5.85 -23.36 5.74
N ARG A 110 -7.03 -22.79 6.02
CA ARG A 110 -8.17 -23.49 6.61
C ARG A 110 -8.64 -24.67 5.76
N THR A 111 -8.76 -24.48 4.44
CA THR A 111 -9.22 -25.56 3.54
C THR A 111 -8.16 -26.63 3.30
N ALA A 112 -6.89 -26.24 3.17
CA ALA A 112 -5.79 -27.20 3.10
C ALA A 112 -5.69 -28.06 4.35
N ALA A 113 -5.75 -27.44 5.54
CA ALA A 113 -5.72 -28.14 6.82
C ALA A 113 -6.88 -29.14 6.94
N LYS A 114 -8.11 -28.73 6.58
CA LYS A 114 -9.28 -29.63 6.58
C LYS A 114 -9.13 -30.81 5.61
N ALA A 115 -8.54 -30.60 4.43
CA ALA A 115 -8.43 -31.62 3.40
C ALA A 115 -7.29 -32.63 3.66
N TYR A 116 -6.15 -32.16 4.18
CA TYR A 116 -4.90 -32.92 4.26
C TYR A 116 -4.32 -33.07 5.68
N GLY A 117 -4.87 -32.40 6.68
CA GLY A 117 -4.51 -32.58 8.09
C GLY A 117 -3.02 -32.37 8.36
N CYS A 118 -2.40 -33.38 8.99
CA CYS A 118 -1.00 -33.35 9.40
C CYS A 118 0.01 -33.30 8.25
N ARG A 119 -0.42 -33.51 7.00
CA ARG A 119 0.44 -33.39 5.81
C ARG A 119 0.68 -31.95 5.39
N VAL A 120 -0.01 -30.98 5.98
CA VAL A 120 0.08 -29.57 5.60
C VAL A 120 1.24 -28.87 6.32
N VAL A 121 2.00 -28.08 5.58
CA VAL A 121 2.91 -27.05 6.12
C VAL A 121 2.34 -25.68 5.79
N GLY A 122 2.00 -24.91 6.81
CA GLY A 122 1.59 -23.51 6.68
C GLY A 122 2.78 -22.58 6.87
N VAL A 123 3.01 -21.67 5.92
CA VAL A 123 4.12 -20.73 5.92
C VAL A 123 3.60 -19.30 5.87
N ILE A 124 3.84 -18.51 6.92
CA ILE A 124 3.53 -17.06 6.91
C ILE A 124 4.81 -16.27 6.66
N LEU A 125 4.77 -15.41 5.65
CA LEU A 125 5.84 -14.49 5.27
C LEU A 125 5.46 -13.04 5.61
N SER A 126 6.33 -12.11 5.23
CA SER A 126 6.17 -10.66 5.37
C SER A 126 4.77 -10.18 4.95
N GLY A 127 4.20 -9.30 5.78
CA GLY A 127 2.91 -8.70 5.55
C GLY A 127 2.42 -7.82 6.70
N THR A 128 1.38 -7.05 6.42
CA THR A 128 0.69 -6.19 7.40
C THR A 128 -0.48 -6.92 8.06
N LEU A 129 -0.85 -6.50 9.27
CA LEU A 129 -1.98 -7.06 10.03
C LEU A 129 -1.81 -8.56 10.29
N ASP A 130 -2.87 -9.35 10.14
CA ASP A 130 -2.98 -10.68 10.75
C ASP A 130 -3.67 -11.75 9.90
N ASP A 131 -3.88 -11.52 8.60
CA ASP A 131 -4.42 -12.56 7.72
C ASP A 131 -3.46 -13.75 7.62
N GLY A 132 -4.01 -14.96 7.72
CA GLY A 132 -3.26 -16.21 7.80
C GLY A 132 -3.09 -16.74 9.22
N THR A 133 -3.18 -15.90 10.26
CA THR A 133 -3.04 -16.35 11.65
C THR A 133 -4.12 -17.36 12.02
N ALA A 134 -5.39 -17.10 11.69
CA ALA A 134 -6.48 -18.01 12.03
C ALA A 134 -6.42 -19.31 11.22
N GLY A 135 -6.02 -19.21 9.94
CA GLY A 135 -5.76 -20.37 9.10
C GLY A 135 -4.59 -21.20 9.61
N LEU A 136 -3.53 -20.58 10.13
CA LEU A 136 -2.36 -21.29 10.68
C LEU A 136 -2.69 -22.00 12.00
N ILE A 137 -3.62 -21.46 12.80
CA ILE A 137 -4.20 -22.19 13.94
C ILE A 137 -4.94 -23.44 13.47
N ASP A 138 -5.70 -23.36 12.38
CA ASP A 138 -6.38 -24.53 11.80
C ASP A 138 -5.36 -25.59 11.33
N VAL A 139 -4.25 -25.16 10.71
CA VAL A 139 -3.12 -26.05 10.35
C VAL A 139 -2.56 -26.75 11.59
N LYS A 140 -2.21 -26.01 12.64
CA LYS A 140 -1.66 -26.60 13.89
C LYS A 140 -2.64 -27.53 14.58
N ARG A 141 -3.92 -27.14 14.68
CA ARG A 141 -4.95 -27.95 15.35
C ARG A 141 -5.16 -29.29 14.65
N LEU A 142 -5.03 -29.33 13.33
CA LEU A 142 -5.15 -30.55 12.53
C LEU A 142 -3.82 -31.29 12.34
N GLY A 143 -2.82 -30.97 13.18
CA GLY A 143 -1.55 -31.70 13.25
C GLY A 143 -0.52 -31.30 12.20
N GLY A 144 -0.76 -30.23 11.43
CA GLY A 144 0.21 -29.70 10.47
C GLY A 144 1.35 -28.93 11.14
N VAL A 145 2.29 -28.49 10.30
CA VAL A 145 3.48 -27.74 10.72
C VAL A 145 3.30 -26.26 10.41
N ALA A 146 3.59 -25.40 11.37
CA ALA A 146 3.58 -23.95 11.22
C ALA A 146 5.00 -23.39 11.14
N VAL A 147 5.28 -22.69 10.05
CA VAL A 147 6.54 -22.00 9.78
C VAL A 147 6.25 -20.52 9.61
N VAL A 148 7.04 -19.67 10.24
CA VAL A 148 6.89 -18.21 10.17
C VAL A 148 8.23 -17.58 9.84
N GLN A 149 8.22 -16.62 8.92
CA GLN A 149 9.40 -15.79 8.65
C GLN A 149 9.81 -15.05 9.92
N ASN A 150 11.11 -15.00 10.22
CA ASN A 150 11.61 -14.21 11.35
C ASN A 150 11.17 -12.73 11.22
N PRO A 151 10.41 -12.18 12.19
CA PRO A 151 9.90 -10.82 12.14
C PRO A 151 10.99 -9.75 12.01
N ASP A 152 12.21 -10.02 12.48
CA ASP A 152 13.30 -9.04 12.48
C ASP A 152 13.88 -8.78 11.08
N GLU A 153 13.70 -9.70 10.14
CA GLU A 153 14.11 -9.53 8.73
C GLU A 153 12.92 -9.34 7.77
N ALA A 154 11.70 -9.53 8.25
CA ALA A 154 10.51 -9.29 7.45
C ALA A 154 10.43 -7.80 7.09
N ALA A 155 10.20 -7.49 5.81
CA ALA A 155 9.97 -6.11 5.38
C ALA A 155 8.80 -5.49 6.16
N TYR A 156 7.76 -6.30 6.38
CA TYR A 156 6.61 -5.98 7.22
C TYR A 156 6.37 -7.13 8.20
N LYS A 157 6.53 -6.83 9.49
CA LYS A 157 6.48 -7.83 10.56
C LYS A 157 5.06 -8.17 11.07
N GLY A 158 4.02 -7.50 10.59
CA GLY A 158 2.65 -7.62 11.11
C GLY A 158 2.15 -9.08 11.12
N MET A 159 2.07 -9.69 9.93
CA MET A 159 1.59 -11.07 9.79
C MET A 159 2.47 -12.07 10.56
N PRO A 160 3.81 -12.04 10.44
CA PRO A 160 4.69 -12.90 11.25
C PRO A 160 4.52 -12.72 12.77
N SER A 161 4.47 -11.49 13.27
CA SER A 161 4.31 -11.20 14.70
C SER A 161 2.96 -11.70 15.22
N SER A 162 1.88 -11.46 14.48
CA SER A 162 0.54 -11.97 14.83
C SER A 162 0.52 -13.50 14.92
N ALA A 163 1.15 -14.17 13.96
CA ALA A 163 1.25 -15.63 13.94
C ALA A 163 2.01 -16.17 15.17
N ILE A 164 3.15 -15.56 15.52
CA ILE A 164 3.96 -15.96 16.68
C ILE A 164 3.21 -15.74 17.99
N GLU A 165 2.43 -14.66 18.10
CA GLU A 165 1.67 -14.34 19.31
C GLU A 165 0.52 -15.32 19.56
N HIS A 166 -0.15 -15.80 18.51
CA HIS A 166 -1.40 -16.56 18.63
C HIS A 166 -1.27 -18.05 18.32
N VAL A 167 -0.16 -18.48 17.69
CA VAL A 167 0.04 -19.85 17.23
C VAL A 167 1.27 -20.46 17.90
N ALA A 168 1.17 -21.73 18.28
CA ALA A 168 2.34 -22.54 18.65
C ALA A 168 3.17 -22.85 17.39
N VAL A 169 3.93 -21.86 16.93
CA VAL A 169 4.78 -21.93 15.73
C VAL A 169 5.91 -22.94 15.97
N ASP A 170 6.13 -23.85 15.02
CA ASP A 170 7.18 -24.87 15.13
C ASP A 170 8.55 -24.31 14.73
N HIS A 171 8.57 -23.41 13.74
CA HIS A 171 9.80 -22.86 13.18
C HIS A 171 9.67 -21.36 12.89
N ILE A 172 10.54 -20.56 13.51
CA ILE A 172 10.75 -19.14 13.18
C ILE A 172 12.11 -19.05 12.51
N LEU A 173 12.15 -18.71 11.23
CA LEU A 173 13.36 -18.81 10.41
C LEU A 173 13.53 -17.61 9.48
N PRO A 174 14.78 -17.26 9.13
CA PRO A 174 15.00 -16.38 8.00
C PRO A 174 14.51 -17.05 6.70
N VAL A 175 13.99 -16.26 5.75
CA VAL A 175 13.38 -16.76 4.49
C VAL A 175 14.33 -17.66 3.73
N SER A 176 15.62 -17.31 3.70
CA SER A 176 16.69 -18.09 3.08
C SER A 176 16.80 -19.53 3.60
N SER A 177 16.35 -19.78 4.83
CA SER A 177 16.40 -21.10 5.47
C SER A 177 15.08 -21.87 5.38
N ILE A 178 13.97 -21.20 5.05
CA ILE A 178 12.65 -21.83 4.96
C ILE A 178 12.63 -22.87 3.84
N ALA A 179 13.23 -22.59 2.67
CA ALA A 179 13.25 -23.55 1.55
C ALA A 179 13.91 -24.89 1.95
N SER A 180 15.07 -24.84 2.59
CA SER A 180 15.78 -26.02 3.09
C SER A 180 14.97 -26.80 4.12
N LEU A 181 14.25 -26.09 5.00
CA LEU A 181 13.33 -26.72 5.94
C LEU A 181 12.19 -27.43 5.20
N LEU A 182 11.55 -26.79 4.23
CA LEU A 182 10.46 -27.39 3.45
C LEU A 182 10.93 -28.66 2.74
N VAL A 183 12.10 -28.63 2.11
CA VAL A 183 12.68 -29.83 1.48
C VAL A 183 12.85 -30.97 2.49
N ARG A 184 13.31 -30.67 3.71
CA ARG A 184 13.45 -31.67 4.78
C ARG A 184 12.09 -32.24 5.19
N LEU A 185 11.12 -31.37 5.49
CA LEU A 185 9.77 -31.76 5.96
C LEU A 185 9.04 -32.65 4.94
N VAL A 186 9.17 -32.38 3.64
CA VAL A 186 8.51 -33.20 2.61
C VAL A 186 9.02 -34.64 2.61
N HIS A 187 10.25 -34.89 3.08
CA HIS A 187 10.83 -36.24 3.20
C HIS A 187 10.62 -36.88 4.59
N GLU A 188 10.17 -36.11 5.58
CA GLU A 188 9.84 -36.63 6.90
C GLU A 188 8.55 -37.47 6.82
N ARG A 189 8.57 -38.63 7.48
CA ARG A 189 7.41 -39.53 7.49
C ARG A 189 6.37 -38.98 8.44
N VAL A 190 5.21 -38.61 7.91
CA VAL A 190 4.05 -38.25 8.72
C VAL A 190 3.36 -39.53 9.15
N VAL A 191 3.30 -39.78 10.46
CA VAL A 191 2.47 -40.84 11.03
C VAL A 191 1.06 -40.27 11.15
N GLU A 192 0.12 -40.78 10.37
CA GLU A 192 -1.32 -40.55 10.61
C GLU A 192 -1.73 -41.35 11.85
N GLU A 193 -1.26 -40.92 13.03
CA GLU A 193 -1.50 -41.62 14.29
C GLU A 193 -2.95 -41.34 14.73
N GLY A 194 -3.81 -42.35 14.56
CA GLY A 194 -5.19 -42.29 15.02
C GLY A 194 -5.99 -41.19 14.33
N ALA A 195 -6.24 -41.31 13.03
CA ALA A 195 -7.49 -40.80 12.50
C ALA A 195 -8.60 -41.37 13.40
N GLN A 196 -9.22 -40.54 14.26
CA GLN A 196 -10.65 -40.72 14.52
C GLN A 196 -11.21 -41.04 13.15
N THR A 197 -11.72 -42.26 12.96
CA THR A 197 -12.13 -42.79 11.65
C THR A 197 -12.71 -41.67 10.83
N MET A 198 -11.88 -41.10 9.94
CA MET A 198 -12.36 -40.10 9.01
C MET A 198 -13.28 -40.94 8.13
N PRO A 199 -14.58 -40.64 8.13
CA PRO A 199 -15.54 -41.51 7.48
C PRO A 199 -15.14 -41.62 6.00
N SER A 200 -15.44 -42.78 5.43
CA SER A 200 -14.92 -43.23 4.13
C SER A 200 -15.04 -42.16 3.04
N ASP A 201 -14.28 -42.26 1.94
CA ASP A 201 -14.30 -41.30 0.81
C ASP A 201 -15.70 -40.98 0.22
N ARG A 202 -16.77 -41.67 0.67
CA ARG A 202 -18.17 -41.43 0.34
C ARG A 202 -18.98 -40.60 1.35
N GLU A 203 -18.47 -40.34 2.54
CA GLU A 203 -19.21 -39.71 3.65
C GLU A 203 -18.74 -38.29 3.99
N MET A 204 -17.69 -37.81 3.32
CA MET A 204 -17.21 -36.43 3.47
C MET A 204 -17.77 -35.56 2.32
N GLU A 205 -19.05 -35.25 2.38
CA GLU A 205 -19.42 -33.87 1.99
C GLU A 205 -18.73 -32.97 3.02
N ILE A 206 -17.44 -32.64 2.79
CA ILE A 206 -16.75 -31.63 3.59
C ILE A 206 -17.65 -30.42 3.53
N GLU A 207 -18.22 -30.03 4.68
CA GLU A 207 -19.12 -28.87 4.72
C GLU A 207 -18.44 -27.74 3.94
N PRO A 208 -19.13 -27.18 2.92
CA PRO A 208 -18.56 -26.13 2.11
C PRO A 208 -18.05 -25.04 3.04
N ASP A 209 -16.83 -24.58 2.77
CA ASP A 209 -16.29 -23.48 3.53
C ASP A 209 -17.18 -22.26 3.34
N VAL A 210 -17.18 -21.34 4.31
CA VAL A 210 -18.12 -20.21 4.32
C VAL A 210 -17.97 -19.35 3.07
N VAL A 211 -16.76 -19.27 2.52
CA VAL A 211 -16.48 -18.57 1.26
C VAL A 211 -17.02 -19.28 0.01
N GLU A 212 -17.40 -20.56 0.09
CA GLU A 212 -18.03 -21.31 -1.00
C GLU A 212 -19.56 -21.18 -1.00
N LEU A 213 -20.13 -20.73 0.12
CA LEU A 213 -21.57 -20.62 0.26
C LEU A 213 -22.10 -19.38 -0.44
N ASP A 214 -23.20 -19.55 -1.18
CA ASP A 214 -23.92 -18.40 -1.72
C ASP A 214 -24.61 -17.60 -0.61
N GLY A 215 -24.94 -16.35 -0.91
CA GLY A 215 -25.58 -15.46 0.07
C GLY A 215 -26.95 -15.98 0.56
N ALA A 216 -27.62 -16.85 -0.19
CA ALA A 216 -28.90 -17.44 0.21
C ALA A 216 -28.70 -18.51 1.30
N THR A 217 -27.72 -19.38 1.12
CA THR A 217 -27.38 -20.48 2.03
C THR A 217 -26.78 -19.96 3.34
N LEU A 218 -26.00 -18.87 3.27
CA LEU A 218 -25.51 -18.17 4.48
C LEU A 218 -26.66 -17.57 5.29
N ARG A 219 -27.68 -17.02 4.63
CA ARG A 219 -28.85 -16.44 5.32
C ARG A 219 -29.73 -17.46 6.02
N SER A 220 -29.76 -18.71 5.55
CA SER A 220 -30.58 -19.80 6.10
C SER A 220 -29.92 -20.55 7.25
N ARG A 221 -28.59 -20.52 7.37
CA ARG A 221 -27.83 -21.21 8.45
C ARG A 221 -27.90 -20.53 9.83
N GLY A 222 -28.64 -19.42 9.98
CA GLY A 222 -28.74 -18.67 11.24
C GLY A 222 -27.60 -17.68 11.46
N HIS A 223 -27.50 -17.07 12.64
CA HIS A 223 -26.43 -16.12 12.96
C HIS A 223 -25.19 -16.84 13.53
N PRO A 224 -23.95 -16.48 13.11
CA PRO A 224 -22.73 -17.20 13.48
C PRO A 224 -22.35 -17.16 14.97
N GLY A 225 -22.96 -16.27 15.75
CA GLY A 225 -22.64 -16.04 17.16
C GLY A 225 -23.53 -14.92 17.74
N PRO A 226 -23.26 -14.43 18.95
CA PRO A 226 -23.98 -13.27 19.48
C PRO A 226 -23.75 -12.03 18.61
N PRO A 227 -24.77 -11.17 18.40
CA PRO A 227 -24.60 -9.92 17.66
C PRO A 227 -23.64 -9.00 18.41
N SER A 228 -22.69 -8.42 17.68
CA SER A 228 -21.80 -7.39 18.19
C SER A 228 -22.43 -5.99 18.05
N ARG A 229 -21.73 -4.97 18.54
CA ARG A 229 -22.08 -3.55 18.33
C ARG A 229 -21.44 -2.95 17.08
N PHE A 230 -20.80 -3.78 16.25
CA PHE A 230 -20.06 -3.34 15.07
C PHE A 230 -20.82 -3.64 13.78
N THR A 231 -20.56 -2.80 12.79
CA THR A 231 -21.13 -2.91 11.44
C THR A 231 -20.04 -3.36 10.47
N CYS A 232 -20.40 -4.22 9.53
CA CYS A 232 -19.52 -4.73 8.49
C CYS A 232 -19.14 -3.59 7.53
N PRO A 233 -17.85 -3.24 7.38
CA PRO A 233 -17.42 -2.17 6.47
C PRO A 233 -17.83 -2.40 5.02
N ASP A 234 -17.73 -3.64 4.53
CA ASP A 234 -18.04 -3.97 3.13
C ASP A 234 -19.54 -4.01 2.77
N CYS A 235 -20.45 -4.23 3.74
CA CYS A 235 -21.87 -4.47 3.41
C CYS A 235 -22.88 -3.74 4.31
N GLY A 236 -22.44 -3.01 5.34
CA GLY A 236 -23.32 -2.28 6.26
C GLY A 236 -24.17 -3.18 7.19
N GLY A 237 -23.96 -4.49 7.19
CA GLY A 237 -24.72 -5.44 8.01
C GLY A 237 -24.15 -5.60 9.43
N THR A 238 -24.95 -6.09 10.38
CA THR A 238 -24.48 -6.40 11.74
C THR A 238 -23.39 -7.48 11.71
N LEU A 239 -22.28 -7.24 12.42
CA LEU A 239 -21.25 -8.24 12.67
C LEU A 239 -21.62 -9.09 13.88
N PHE A 240 -21.40 -10.39 13.79
CA PHE A 240 -21.55 -11.34 14.87
C PHE A 240 -20.17 -11.76 15.36
N GLN A 241 -20.01 -11.85 16.68
CA GLN A 241 -18.74 -12.23 17.29
C GLN A 241 -18.58 -13.74 17.25
N LEU A 242 -17.44 -14.19 16.74
CA LEU A 242 -16.99 -15.58 16.75
C LEU A 242 -15.98 -15.72 17.89
N ASN A 243 -16.42 -16.31 19.00
CA ASN A 243 -15.52 -16.67 20.11
C ASN A 243 -14.97 -18.06 19.88
N GLU A 244 -14.22 -18.22 18.79
CA GLU A 244 -13.50 -19.44 18.50
C GLU A 244 -11.99 -19.19 18.54
N ARG A 245 -11.24 -20.11 19.15
CA ARG A 245 -9.79 -20.28 18.91
C ARG A 245 -8.88 -19.15 19.41
N ASN A 246 -9.18 -18.57 20.58
CA ASN A 246 -8.33 -17.58 21.26
C ASN A 246 -8.09 -16.26 20.49
N LEU A 247 -8.79 -16.06 19.37
CA LEU A 247 -8.79 -14.82 18.59
C LEU A 247 -10.20 -14.23 18.58
N LEU A 248 -10.26 -12.91 18.70
CA LEU A 248 -11.50 -12.19 18.54
C LEU A 248 -11.79 -12.01 17.05
N GLN A 249 -12.77 -12.76 16.54
CA GLN A 249 -13.18 -12.72 15.14
C GLN A 249 -14.62 -12.23 15.00
N PHE A 250 -14.91 -11.67 13.83
CA PHE A 250 -16.22 -11.15 13.47
C PHE A 250 -16.65 -11.67 12.12
N ARG A 251 -17.94 -11.95 11.97
CA ARG A 251 -18.51 -12.33 10.68
C ARG A 251 -19.87 -11.69 10.48
N CYS A 252 -20.13 -11.15 9.30
CA CYS A 252 -21.44 -10.60 8.95
C CYS A 252 -22.35 -11.68 8.35
N ARG A 253 -23.63 -11.36 8.19
CA ARG A 253 -24.62 -12.30 7.63
C ARG A 253 -24.37 -12.66 6.16
N THR A 254 -23.70 -11.81 5.40
CA THR A 254 -23.32 -12.09 4.01
C THR A 254 -22.02 -12.89 3.89
N GLY A 255 -21.33 -13.12 5.00
CA GLY A 255 -20.16 -13.99 5.11
C GLY A 255 -18.80 -13.30 5.17
N HIS A 256 -18.74 -11.96 5.05
CA HIS A 256 -17.48 -11.22 5.28
C HIS A 256 -16.98 -11.49 6.69
N ALA A 257 -15.68 -11.80 6.81
CA ALA A 257 -15.04 -12.11 8.07
C ALA A 257 -13.87 -11.15 8.33
N TYR A 258 -13.65 -10.82 9.60
CA TYR A 258 -12.56 -9.94 10.02
C TYR A 258 -12.00 -10.42 11.35
N SER A 259 -10.69 -10.33 11.51
CA SER A 259 -10.06 -10.25 12.83
C SER A 259 -10.38 -8.91 13.51
N ALA A 260 -10.14 -8.81 14.81
CA ALA A 260 -10.28 -7.55 15.53
C ALA A 260 -9.35 -6.45 15.00
N ALA A 261 -8.09 -6.78 14.72
CA ALA A 261 -7.11 -5.83 14.21
C ALA A 261 -7.49 -5.32 12.82
N THR A 262 -7.88 -6.22 11.92
CA THR A 262 -8.32 -5.85 10.58
C THR A 262 -9.63 -5.05 10.60
N LEU A 263 -10.59 -5.42 11.46
CA LEU A 263 -11.83 -4.64 11.61
C LEU A 263 -11.55 -3.21 12.11
N MET A 264 -10.64 -3.05 13.07
CA MET A 264 -10.25 -1.73 13.55
C MET A 264 -9.61 -0.89 12.44
N ALA A 265 -8.66 -1.47 11.69
CA ALA A 265 -8.03 -0.80 10.55
C ALA A 265 -9.07 -0.34 9.51
N GLN A 266 -10.02 -1.21 9.17
CA GLN A 266 -11.10 -0.88 8.23
C GLN A 266 -12.06 0.19 8.75
N GLN A 267 -12.35 0.22 10.05
CA GLN A 267 -13.14 1.31 10.64
C GLN A 267 -12.40 2.64 10.58
N SER A 268 -11.08 2.64 10.80
CA SER A 268 -10.24 3.83 10.65
C SER A 268 -10.24 4.33 9.20
N GLU A 269 -10.09 3.46 8.21
CA GLU A 269 -10.17 3.82 6.78
C GLU A 269 -11.53 4.46 6.43
N VAL A 270 -12.64 3.82 6.80
CA VAL A 270 -13.99 4.36 6.55
C VAL A 270 -14.22 5.70 7.25
N GLN A 271 -13.71 5.85 8.47
CA GLN A 271 -13.78 7.12 9.20
C GLN A 271 -12.98 8.21 8.48
N GLU A 272 -11.78 7.89 8.01
CA GLU A 272 -10.93 8.83 7.29
C GLU A 272 -11.54 9.25 5.94
N GLU A 273 -12.07 8.30 5.16
CA GLU A 273 -12.79 8.59 3.91
C GLU A 273 -13.99 9.52 4.13
N ALA A 274 -14.74 9.31 5.22
CA ALA A 274 -15.87 10.16 5.57
C ALA A 274 -15.43 11.58 5.95
N LEU A 275 -14.30 11.72 6.65
CA LEU A 275 -13.72 13.02 6.97
C LEU A 275 -13.23 13.74 5.71
N TRP A 276 -12.54 13.05 4.80
CA TRP A 276 -12.15 13.61 3.50
C TRP A 276 -13.34 14.03 2.66
N ALA A 277 -14.41 13.23 2.60
CA ALA A 277 -15.64 13.57 1.89
C ALA A 277 -16.33 14.81 2.51
N ALA A 278 -16.39 14.89 3.84
CA ALA A 278 -16.94 16.05 4.54
C ALA A 278 -16.12 17.32 4.28
N MET A 279 -14.78 17.22 4.28
CA MET A 279 -13.88 18.32 3.96
C MET A 279 -14.12 18.84 2.54
N ARG A 280 -14.11 17.95 1.53
CA ARG A 280 -14.39 18.31 0.13
C ARG A 280 -15.73 19.01 -0.03
N SER A 281 -16.79 18.48 0.61
CA SER A 281 -18.12 19.09 0.55
C SER A 281 -18.16 20.49 1.16
N LEU A 282 -17.39 20.75 2.23
CA LEU A 282 -17.29 22.08 2.83
C LEU A 282 -16.52 23.07 1.96
N GLU A 283 -15.44 22.63 1.32
CA GLU A 283 -14.65 23.44 0.37
C GLU A 283 -15.47 23.79 -0.87
N GLU A 284 -16.14 22.82 -1.49
CA GLU A 284 -17.06 23.05 -2.63
C GLU A 284 -18.17 24.04 -2.26
N ARG A 285 -18.68 23.96 -1.03
CA ARG A 285 -19.68 24.90 -0.51
C ARG A 285 -19.09 26.30 -0.34
N ALA A 286 -17.86 26.43 0.15
CA ALA A 286 -17.19 27.72 0.29
C ALA A 286 -17.01 28.39 -1.08
N ASP A 287 -16.51 27.65 -2.07
CA ASP A 287 -16.32 28.12 -3.44
C ASP A 287 -17.63 28.60 -4.08
N LEU A 288 -18.72 27.83 -3.91
CA LEU A 288 -20.03 28.25 -4.40
C LEU A 288 -20.50 29.55 -3.73
N MET A 289 -20.28 29.70 -2.42
CA MET A 289 -20.67 30.91 -1.69
C MET A 289 -19.85 32.12 -2.14
N HIS A 290 -18.55 31.98 -2.39
CA HIS A 290 -17.70 33.03 -2.98
C HIS A 290 -18.20 33.48 -4.37
N GLN A 291 -18.59 32.52 -5.22
CA GLN A 291 -19.17 32.84 -6.53
C GLN A 291 -20.50 33.59 -6.40
N MET A 292 -21.36 33.16 -5.48
CA MET A 292 -22.64 33.84 -5.20
C MET A 292 -22.44 35.24 -4.63
N ALA A 293 -21.43 35.43 -3.77
CA ALA A 293 -21.05 36.73 -3.25
C ALA A 293 -20.59 37.67 -4.36
N SER A 294 -19.64 37.22 -5.19
CA SER A 294 -19.13 37.97 -6.34
C SER A 294 -20.26 38.38 -7.30
N LYS A 295 -21.17 37.45 -7.62
CA LYS A 295 -22.34 37.73 -8.47
C LYS A 295 -23.32 38.72 -7.81
N ALA A 296 -23.51 38.63 -6.50
CA ALA A 296 -24.35 39.57 -5.77
C ALA A 296 -23.75 40.98 -5.74
N GLN A 297 -22.42 41.10 -5.62
CA GLN A 297 -21.69 42.38 -5.69
C GLN A 297 -21.87 43.03 -7.07
N VAL A 298 -21.66 42.28 -8.16
CA VAL A 298 -21.87 42.77 -9.54
C VAL A 298 -23.30 43.29 -9.76
N ASN A 299 -24.28 42.67 -9.11
CA ASN A 299 -25.70 43.06 -9.21
C ASN A 299 -26.12 44.10 -8.15
N ASN A 300 -25.18 44.75 -7.46
CA ASN A 300 -25.43 45.75 -6.40
C ASN A 300 -26.31 45.23 -5.24
N ARG A 301 -26.30 43.92 -4.96
CA ARG A 301 -27.03 43.28 -3.85
C ARG A 301 -26.11 43.09 -2.64
N ASN A 302 -25.71 44.20 -2.02
CA ASN A 302 -24.67 44.23 -0.98
C ASN A 302 -24.97 43.38 0.26
N LEU A 303 -26.23 43.34 0.71
CA LEU A 303 -26.63 42.53 1.87
C LEU A 303 -26.50 41.02 1.59
N SER A 304 -26.87 40.60 0.37
CA SER A 304 -26.72 39.21 -0.06
C SER A 304 -25.25 38.83 -0.23
N ALA A 305 -24.44 39.72 -0.83
CA ALA A 305 -23.01 39.51 -0.98
C ALA A 305 -22.33 39.24 0.37
N LYS A 306 -22.53 40.13 1.35
CA LYS A 306 -21.95 39.98 2.69
C LYS A 306 -22.38 38.70 3.41
N ARG A 307 -23.64 38.30 3.21
CA ARG A 307 -24.17 37.04 3.76
C ARG A 307 -23.46 35.83 3.15
N TYR A 308 -23.29 35.81 1.82
CA TYR A 308 -22.59 34.72 1.14
C TYR A 308 -21.11 34.67 1.54
N ASP A 309 -20.42 35.81 1.64
CA ASP A 309 -19.02 35.85 2.13
C ASP A 309 -18.90 35.26 3.54
N THR A 310 -19.82 35.61 4.44
CA THR A 310 -19.82 35.07 5.82
C THR A 310 -20.03 33.55 5.82
N MET A 311 -20.95 33.06 4.99
CA MET A 311 -21.20 31.63 4.83
C MET A 311 -20.00 30.88 4.23
N ALA A 312 -19.24 31.51 3.33
CA ALA A 312 -18.03 30.96 2.77
C ALA A 312 -16.94 30.79 3.85
N LEU A 313 -16.65 31.87 4.59
CA LEU A 313 -15.71 31.86 5.73
C LEU A 313 -16.06 30.81 6.78
N GLU A 314 -17.34 30.66 7.14
CA GLU A 314 -17.77 29.60 8.07
C GLU A 314 -17.54 28.18 7.52
N ALA A 315 -17.68 27.98 6.21
CA ALA A 315 -17.44 26.69 5.58
C ALA A 315 -15.94 26.36 5.55
N GLU A 316 -15.09 27.32 5.20
CA GLU A 316 -13.62 27.20 5.25
C GLU A 316 -13.12 26.86 6.65
N GLN A 317 -13.59 27.58 7.67
CA GLN A 317 -13.20 27.32 9.07
C GLN A 317 -13.56 25.90 9.51
N ARG A 318 -14.71 25.36 9.07
CA ARG A 318 -15.10 23.97 9.37
C ARG A 318 -14.24 22.97 8.60
N ALA A 319 -13.91 23.24 7.34
CA ALA A 319 -13.00 22.41 6.56
C ALA A 319 -11.60 22.35 7.22
N ASP A 320 -11.09 23.49 7.70
CA ASP A 320 -9.81 23.58 8.42
C ASP A 320 -9.78 22.73 9.69
N LEU A 321 -10.89 22.67 10.44
CA LEU A 321 -10.97 21.82 11.64
C LEU A 321 -10.92 20.33 11.28
N ILE A 322 -11.63 19.92 10.22
CA ILE A 322 -11.57 18.54 9.72
C ILE A 322 -10.16 18.21 9.23
N ARG A 323 -9.54 19.13 8.48
CA ARG A 323 -8.16 19.01 8.01
C ARG A 323 -7.20 18.80 9.18
N LYS A 324 -7.30 19.62 10.23
CA LYS A 324 -6.50 19.45 11.44
C LYS A 324 -6.74 18.10 12.11
N ALA A 325 -7.99 17.62 12.18
CA ALA A 325 -8.31 16.33 12.78
C ALA A 325 -7.73 15.15 11.98
N LEU A 326 -7.81 15.19 10.65
CA LEU A 326 -7.17 14.22 9.74
C LEU A 326 -5.66 14.13 10.00
N PHE A 327 -5.00 15.26 10.26
CA PHE A 327 -3.56 15.32 10.53
C PHE A 327 -3.16 15.19 12.01
N GLN A 328 -4.09 15.25 12.97
CA GLN A 328 -3.83 15.14 14.42
C GLN A 328 -4.02 13.74 15.00
N GLY A 329 -4.66 12.82 14.26
CA GLY A 329 -4.91 11.43 14.70
C GLY A 329 -3.66 10.54 14.86
N GLN A 330 -2.46 11.07 14.60
CA GLN A 330 -1.19 10.35 14.61
C GLN A 330 -0.18 10.96 15.59
N LEU A 331 -0.38 10.85 16.91
CA LEU A 331 0.69 11.11 17.88
C LEU A 331 0.52 10.24 19.14
N PRO A 332 1.63 9.83 19.76
CA PRO A 332 1.70 9.95 21.21
C PRO A 332 2.80 10.93 21.62
N VAL A 333 2.48 11.63 22.72
CA VAL A 333 3.31 12.40 23.65
C VAL A 333 3.46 13.90 23.35
N THR A 334 2.73 14.67 24.16
CA THR A 334 2.95 16.08 24.49
C THR A 334 4.37 16.35 24.96
N VAL A 335 5.05 17.31 24.34
CA VAL A 335 6.11 18.07 25.02
C VAL A 335 5.55 19.45 25.32
N LYS A 336 5.52 19.76 26.62
CA LYS A 336 5.12 21.07 27.16
C LYS A 336 5.98 22.15 26.50
N ALA A 337 5.30 23.17 25.97
CA ALA A 337 5.91 24.46 25.76
C ALA A 337 6.22 25.05 27.14
N ASP A 338 7.48 24.98 27.56
CA ASP A 338 8.14 25.92 28.46
C ASP A 338 9.63 25.60 28.52
N ALA A 339 10.44 26.66 28.47
CA ALA A 339 11.92 26.71 28.47
C ALA A 339 12.60 26.48 27.11
N ILE A 340 12.87 27.58 26.39
CA ILE A 340 14.21 28.17 26.22
C ILE A 340 13.96 29.65 25.86
N ALA A 341 13.84 30.47 26.90
CA ALA A 341 14.13 31.88 26.82
C ALA A 341 15.36 32.07 27.71
N GLN A 342 16.48 32.43 27.10
CA GLN A 342 17.64 33.18 27.64
C GLN A 342 18.95 32.68 27.02
N GLU A 343 19.78 33.67 26.69
CA GLU A 343 21.21 33.60 26.36
C GLU A 343 21.61 33.21 24.93
N THR A 344 21.58 34.21 24.05
CA THR A 344 22.78 34.84 23.43
C THR A 344 22.24 35.88 22.45
N GLY A 345 22.44 37.18 22.62
CA GLY A 345 23.71 37.87 22.76
C GLY A 345 23.89 38.72 21.51
N ASN A 346 23.46 39.99 21.60
CA ASN A 346 23.56 41.05 20.59
C ASN A 346 24.75 40.92 19.61
N ARG A 347 24.45 40.83 18.32
CA ARG A 347 25.23 41.46 17.25
C ARG A 347 24.28 42.00 16.18
N GLU A 348 23.94 43.28 16.32
CA GLU A 348 23.53 44.11 15.20
C GLU A 348 24.68 44.16 14.18
N LEU A 349 24.45 43.63 12.98
CA LEU A 349 25.26 43.91 11.81
C LEU A 349 24.34 44.02 10.59
N GLY A 350 24.11 45.26 10.18
CA GLY A 350 23.99 45.68 8.79
C GLY A 350 22.85 45.09 7.98
N VAL A 351 21.75 45.84 7.88
CA VAL A 351 20.83 45.79 6.74
C VAL A 351 21.63 46.17 5.49
N GLY A 352 22.12 45.16 4.78
CA GLY A 352 22.62 45.28 3.42
C GLY A 352 21.51 44.96 2.44
N ASN A 353 20.88 46.00 1.89
CA ASN A 353 20.01 45.88 0.72
C ASN A 353 20.78 45.18 -0.40
N THR A 354 20.36 43.96 -0.72
CA THR A 354 20.54 43.38 -2.05
C THR A 354 19.19 42.81 -2.47
N GLU A 355 18.37 43.68 -3.07
CA GLU A 355 17.32 43.22 -3.98
C GLU A 355 18.03 42.44 -5.09
N SER A 356 17.99 41.12 -5.01
CA SER A 356 18.15 40.26 -6.18
C SER A 356 16.76 40.09 -6.78
N THR A 357 16.61 40.62 -7.98
CA THR A 357 15.42 40.48 -8.82
C THR A 357 15.28 39.02 -9.25
N ASP A 358 14.52 38.24 -8.48
CA ASP A 358 14.13 36.87 -8.83
C ASP A 358 12.94 36.91 -9.80
N ASP A 359 13.23 37.08 -11.09
CA ASP A 359 12.27 37.22 -12.20
C ASP A 359 12.01 35.87 -12.90
N SER A 360 12.31 34.74 -12.26
CA SER A 360 11.99 33.42 -12.81
C SER A 360 10.48 33.17 -12.76
N PRO A 361 9.82 32.85 -13.90
CA PRO A 361 8.39 32.57 -13.91
C PRO A 361 8.03 31.29 -13.15
N PHE A 362 8.99 30.39 -12.90
CA PHE A 362 8.79 29.15 -12.15
C PHE A 362 9.73 29.10 -10.95
N LYS A 363 9.16 28.75 -9.79
CA LYS A 363 9.85 28.73 -8.49
C LYS A 363 10.14 27.31 -8.00
N VAL A 364 9.43 26.32 -8.53
CA VAL A 364 9.58 24.92 -8.15
C VAL A 364 9.38 23.98 -9.33
N VAL A 365 10.23 22.96 -9.41
CA VAL A 365 10.14 21.84 -10.34
C VAL A 365 9.99 20.57 -9.52
N VAL A 366 8.96 19.77 -9.81
CA VAL A 366 8.74 18.47 -9.16
C VAL A 366 9.03 17.37 -10.16
N LEU A 367 9.95 16.46 -9.82
CA LEU A 367 10.26 15.26 -10.59
C LEU A 367 9.62 14.05 -9.89
N ALA A 368 8.64 13.42 -10.54
CA ALA A 368 7.95 12.23 -10.04
C ALA A 368 8.36 11.00 -10.87
N ALA A 369 8.85 9.94 -10.21
CA ALA A 369 9.43 8.78 -10.87
C ALA A 369 9.24 7.48 -10.06
N SER A 370 9.30 6.32 -10.73
CA SER A 370 9.19 4.99 -10.10
C SER A 370 10.15 4.01 -10.78
N VAL A 371 9.69 2.83 -11.22
CA VAL A 371 10.50 1.83 -11.93
C VAL A 371 11.15 2.45 -13.18
N GLY A 372 12.49 2.40 -13.24
CA GLY A 372 13.30 3.05 -14.28
C GLY A 372 13.58 4.55 -14.06
N GLY A 373 12.96 5.14 -13.04
CA GLY A 373 13.06 6.55 -12.68
C GLY A 373 14.46 7.00 -12.29
N LEU A 374 15.21 6.16 -11.58
CA LEU A 374 16.60 6.46 -11.17
C LEU A 374 17.53 6.70 -12.36
N LYS A 375 17.34 5.94 -13.45
CA LYS A 375 18.12 6.12 -14.68
C LYS A 375 17.79 7.48 -15.33
N ALA A 376 16.51 7.83 -15.39
CA ALA A 376 16.08 9.13 -15.90
C ALA A 376 16.61 10.28 -15.03
N LEU A 377 16.52 10.17 -13.70
CA LEU A 377 17.04 11.16 -12.76
C LEU A 377 18.56 11.32 -12.88
N SER A 378 19.31 10.24 -13.10
CA SER A 378 20.76 10.29 -13.30
C SER A 378 21.20 11.02 -14.57
N GLU A 379 20.30 11.17 -15.55
CA GLU A 379 20.54 11.92 -16.79
C GLU A 379 20.06 13.38 -16.68
N ILE A 380 18.92 13.61 -16.03
CA ILE A 380 18.30 14.93 -15.87
C ILE A 380 19.07 15.80 -14.87
N LEU A 381 19.41 15.27 -13.69
CA LEU A 381 19.93 16.09 -12.60
C LEU A 381 21.30 16.72 -12.88
N PRO A 382 22.26 16.02 -13.53
CA PRO A 382 23.53 16.64 -13.93
C PRO A 382 23.41 17.68 -15.05
N ALA A 383 22.29 17.69 -15.79
CA ALA A 383 22.08 18.61 -16.91
C ALA A 383 21.57 19.99 -16.46
N PHE A 384 21.12 20.15 -15.21
CA PHE A 384 20.75 21.46 -14.69
C PHE A 384 21.99 22.36 -14.49
N PRO A 385 21.88 23.68 -14.72
CA PRO A 385 22.98 24.59 -14.46
C PRO A 385 23.14 24.85 -12.94
N PRO A 386 24.35 25.20 -12.44
CA PRO A 386 24.59 25.43 -11.01
C PRO A 386 23.82 26.62 -10.42
N ASP A 387 23.39 27.57 -11.25
CA ASP A 387 22.63 28.77 -10.92
C ASP A 387 21.12 28.62 -11.23
N PHE A 388 20.62 27.38 -11.28
CA PHE A 388 19.22 27.12 -11.58
C PHE A 388 18.27 27.87 -10.62
N PRO A 389 17.34 28.70 -11.13
CA PRO A 389 16.61 29.68 -10.31
C PRO A 389 15.40 29.09 -9.57
N ALA A 390 15.13 27.80 -9.72
CA ALA A 390 14.03 27.12 -9.05
C ALA A 390 14.54 26.03 -8.11
N ALA A 391 13.71 25.66 -7.13
CA ALA A 391 13.97 24.47 -6.32
C ALA A 391 13.52 23.22 -7.08
N ILE A 392 14.23 22.10 -6.88
CA ILE A 392 13.87 20.81 -7.47
C ILE A 392 13.46 19.88 -6.34
N ILE A 393 12.26 19.30 -6.44
CA ILE A 393 11.76 18.32 -5.47
C ILE A 393 11.58 16.99 -6.20
N VAL A 394 12.22 15.94 -5.70
CA VAL A 394 12.22 14.62 -6.31
C VAL A 394 11.44 13.65 -5.45
N VAL A 395 10.41 13.05 -6.03
CA VAL A 395 9.72 11.87 -5.48
C VAL A 395 10.06 10.69 -6.36
N GLN A 396 10.69 9.69 -5.76
CA GLN A 396 11.07 8.45 -6.40
C GLN A 396 10.44 7.29 -5.62
N HIS A 397 9.51 6.57 -6.23
CA HIS A 397 8.99 5.33 -5.66
C HIS A 397 10.11 4.29 -5.75
N LEU A 398 10.58 3.83 -4.60
CA LEU A 398 11.55 2.75 -4.52
C LEU A 398 10.86 1.52 -3.94
N ASP A 399 11.09 0.36 -4.57
CA ASP A 399 10.79 -0.90 -3.90
C ASP A 399 11.65 -0.98 -2.63
N THR A 400 11.02 -1.37 -1.53
CA THR A 400 11.58 -1.49 -0.17
C THR A 400 12.82 -2.40 -0.06
N GLN A 401 13.22 -3.04 -1.15
CA GLN A 401 14.49 -3.77 -1.28
C GLN A 401 15.71 -2.89 -1.55
N SER A 402 15.52 -1.66 -2.04
CA SER A 402 16.62 -0.70 -2.21
C SER A 402 16.97 -0.03 -0.88
N ARG A 403 17.07 -0.83 0.20
CA ARG A 403 17.52 -0.41 1.54
C ARG A 403 19.02 -0.21 1.55
N SER A 404 19.45 0.85 0.87
CA SER A 404 20.70 1.49 1.21
C SER A 404 20.44 2.97 1.36
N ASN A 405 20.78 3.52 2.53
CA ASN A 405 21.07 4.94 2.74
C ASN A 405 22.30 5.40 1.90
N VAL A 406 22.60 4.72 0.80
CA VAL A 406 23.72 4.93 -0.12
C VAL A 406 23.22 5.54 -1.45
N MET A 407 21.89 5.58 -1.68
CA MET A 407 21.36 6.15 -2.93
C MET A 407 21.37 7.67 -3.00
N THR A 408 21.42 8.41 -1.88
CA THR A 408 21.66 9.86 -1.91
C THR A 408 23.09 10.21 -2.32
N ASP A 409 24.06 9.36 -2.00
CA ASP A 409 25.50 9.66 -2.20
C ASP A 409 26.08 9.12 -3.52
N ALA A 410 25.40 8.21 -4.23
CA ALA A 410 25.93 7.62 -5.47
C ALA A 410 25.17 8.02 -6.74
N VAL A 411 23.83 8.17 -6.67
CA VAL A 411 22.99 8.49 -7.85
C VAL A 411 22.88 10.00 -8.06
N TYR A 412 22.95 10.79 -6.98
CA TYR A 412 22.78 12.24 -7.01
C TYR A 412 24.11 13.01 -6.88
N HIS A 413 25.21 12.33 -6.62
CA HIS A 413 26.55 12.92 -6.56
C HIS A 413 27.05 13.56 -7.88
N PRO A 414 26.64 13.11 -9.09
CA PRO A 414 27.00 13.82 -10.31
C PRO A 414 26.11 15.06 -10.59
N ALA A 415 25.16 15.40 -9.72
CA ALA A 415 24.37 16.62 -9.87
C ALA A 415 25.24 17.87 -9.64
N THR A 416 25.04 18.86 -10.49
CA THR A 416 25.63 20.21 -10.40
C THR A 416 25.07 21.02 -9.24
N LEU A 417 23.82 20.77 -8.85
CA LEU A 417 23.14 21.40 -7.74
C LEU A 417 23.33 20.62 -6.43
N PRO A 418 23.38 21.29 -5.26
CA PRO A 418 23.38 20.61 -3.97
C PRO A 418 22.13 19.75 -3.78
N VAL A 419 22.32 18.51 -3.33
CA VAL A 419 21.25 17.52 -3.13
C VAL A 419 21.16 17.13 -1.66
N LYS A 420 19.94 17.04 -1.12
CA LYS A 420 19.67 16.64 0.26
C LYS A 420 18.33 15.93 0.41
N LEU A 421 18.20 15.14 1.47
CA LEU A 421 16.89 14.64 1.91
C LEU A 421 16.07 15.81 2.48
N ALA A 422 14.78 15.85 2.12
CA ALA A 422 13.85 16.82 2.67
C ALA A 422 13.67 16.60 4.18
N GLN A 423 13.60 17.70 4.93
CA GLN A 423 13.41 17.70 6.39
C GLN A 423 12.15 18.47 6.77
N GLU A 424 11.50 18.05 7.86
CA GLU A 424 10.31 18.71 8.40
C GLU A 424 10.60 20.17 8.74
N GLY A 425 9.72 21.08 8.29
CA GLY A 425 9.79 22.48 8.65
C GLY A 425 10.84 23.29 7.86
N GLU A 426 11.46 22.70 6.85
CA GLU A 426 12.46 23.37 6.02
C GLU A 426 11.83 24.19 4.89
N PHE A 427 12.37 25.38 4.61
CA PHE A 427 11.96 26.17 3.45
C PHE A 427 12.58 25.63 2.16
N VAL A 428 11.77 25.59 1.10
CA VAL A 428 12.19 25.27 -0.26
C VAL A 428 13.06 26.40 -0.81
N GLN A 429 14.33 26.10 -1.11
CA GLN A 429 15.31 27.07 -1.61
C GLN A 429 15.59 26.88 -3.12
N PRO A 430 15.63 27.96 -3.92
CA PRO A 430 16.14 27.94 -5.28
C PRO A 430 17.56 27.32 -5.36
N GLY A 431 17.83 26.58 -6.43
CA GLY A 431 19.13 25.96 -6.65
C GLY A 431 19.44 24.78 -5.71
N MET A 432 18.42 24.20 -5.06
CA MET A 432 18.56 23.02 -4.19
C MET A 432 17.69 21.87 -4.70
N VAL A 433 18.22 20.64 -4.62
CA VAL A 433 17.49 19.41 -4.91
C VAL A 433 17.08 18.72 -3.60
N TYR A 434 15.78 18.59 -3.37
CA TYR A 434 15.18 17.93 -2.23
C TYR A 434 14.66 16.56 -2.62
N ILE A 435 15.17 15.51 -1.98
CA ILE A 435 14.69 14.15 -2.18
C ILE A 435 13.67 13.82 -1.09
N ALA A 436 12.48 13.37 -1.49
CA ALA A 436 11.47 12.87 -0.57
C ALA A 436 11.99 11.65 0.20
N PRO A 437 11.89 11.63 1.55
CA PRO A 437 12.28 10.47 2.34
C PRO A 437 11.44 9.24 1.97
N LEU A 438 12.08 8.07 2.05
CA LEU A 438 11.37 6.80 1.97
C LEU A 438 10.34 6.71 3.10
N GLU A 439 9.18 6.13 2.81
CA GLU A 439 8.10 5.87 3.78
C GLU A 439 7.34 7.11 4.30
N LYS A 440 7.65 8.32 3.83
CA LYS A 440 6.94 9.56 4.22
C LYS A 440 6.43 10.32 3.01
N HIS A 441 5.19 10.79 3.07
CA HIS A 441 4.66 11.72 2.08
C HIS A 441 5.35 13.09 2.25
N LEU A 442 5.94 13.61 1.18
CA LEU A 442 6.46 14.97 1.13
C LEU A 442 5.38 15.92 0.60
N LEU A 443 5.07 16.95 1.36
CA LEU A 443 4.12 18.00 1.01
C LEU A 443 4.80 19.36 1.09
N VAL A 444 4.27 20.33 0.35
CA VAL A 444 4.67 21.74 0.47
C VAL A 444 3.48 22.58 0.89
N ASN A 445 3.64 23.38 1.94
CA ASN A 445 2.59 24.28 2.40
C ASN A 445 2.62 25.63 1.68
N SER A 446 1.60 26.46 1.91
CA SER A 446 1.41 27.77 1.28
C SER A 446 2.52 28.80 1.55
N LYS A 447 3.45 28.51 2.48
CA LYS A 447 4.63 29.34 2.77
C LYS A 447 5.90 28.80 2.10
N GLY A 448 5.80 27.75 1.29
CA GLY A 448 6.96 27.08 0.69
C GLY A 448 7.77 26.26 1.69
N ILE A 449 7.16 25.79 2.79
CA ILE A 449 7.81 24.95 3.79
C ILE A 449 7.45 23.49 3.53
N LEU A 450 8.47 22.63 3.54
CA LEU A 450 8.38 21.18 3.42
C LEU A 450 7.77 20.58 4.69
N SER A 451 6.79 19.71 4.51
CA SER A 451 6.19 18.91 5.58
C SER A 451 6.19 17.44 5.19
N LEU A 452 6.63 16.61 6.11
CA LEU A 452 6.74 15.17 6.02
C LEU A 452 5.57 14.57 6.81
N SER A 453 4.67 13.91 6.11
CA SER A 453 3.55 13.19 6.71
C SER A 453 3.82 11.70 6.74
N GLU A 454 3.64 11.09 7.91
CA GLU A 454 3.62 9.63 8.13
C GLU A 454 2.21 9.05 7.92
N ALA A 455 1.31 9.78 7.24
CA ALA A 455 -0.01 9.30 6.88
C ALA A 455 0.06 7.96 6.14
N VAL A 456 -0.83 7.04 6.50
CA VAL A 456 -0.92 5.71 5.90
C VAL A 456 -1.39 5.86 4.44
N PHE A 457 -0.70 5.12 3.56
CA PHE A 457 -1.03 4.78 2.17
C PHE A 457 -2.22 5.51 1.52
N VAL A 458 -1.94 6.57 0.75
CA VAL A 458 -2.83 6.95 -0.36
C VAL A 458 -2.50 6.06 -1.56
N ASP A 459 -3.49 5.32 -2.08
CA ASP A 459 -3.36 4.42 -3.23
C ASP A 459 -2.23 3.36 -3.15
N PHE A 460 -1.86 2.93 -1.94
CA PHE A 460 -0.81 1.92 -1.66
C PHE A 460 0.64 2.35 -2.02
N ILE A 461 0.90 3.64 -2.27
CA ILE A 461 2.22 4.16 -2.65
C ILE A 461 2.69 5.22 -1.65
N SER A 462 3.89 5.05 -1.08
CA SER A 462 4.54 6.05 -0.22
C SER A 462 6.04 6.13 -0.53
N PRO A 463 6.60 7.31 -0.84
CA PRO A 463 5.91 8.61 -1.02
C PRO A 463 4.97 8.63 -2.25
N SER A 464 3.83 9.33 -2.18
CA SER A 464 2.92 9.55 -3.32
C SER A 464 3.28 10.82 -4.09
N ALA A 465 3.38 10.69 -5.41
CA ALA A 465 3.61 11.81 -6.32
C ALA A 465 2.39 12.74 -6.42
N ASP A 466 1.17 12.20 -6.44
CA ASP A 466 -0.07 12.96 -6.53
C ASP A 466 -0.24 13.94 -5.36
N LEU A 467 0.01 13.49 -4.12
CA LEU A 467 -0.08 14.36 -2.95
C LEU A 467 0.93 15.51 -2.99
N LEU A 468 2.18 15.22 -3.37
CA LEU A 468 3.20 16.26 -3.51
C LEU A 468 2.77 17.27 -4.58
N LEU A 469 2.41 16.80 -5.78
CA LEU A 469 2.01 17.66 -6.89
C LEU A 469 0.78 18.51 -6.56
N GLN A 470 -0.21 17.96 -5.85
CA GLN A 470 -1.38 18.72 -5.39
C GLN A 470 -1.00 19.81 -4.39
N SER A 471 -0.14 19.50 -3.42
CA SER A 471 0.34 20.48 -2.43
C SER A 471 1.18 21.60 -3.08
N VAL A 472 1.98 21.24 -4.09
CA VAL A 472 2.78 22.19 -4.88
C VAL A 472 1.87 23.05 -5.77
N ALA A 473 0.87 22.46 -6.42
CA ALA A 473 -0.11 23.21 -7.21
C ALA A 473 -0.84 24.25 -6.36
N ALA A 474 -1.25 23.89 -5.14
CA ALA A 474 -1.91 24.81 -4.23
C ALA A 474 -0.98 25.95 -3.75
N SER A 475 0.30 25.64 -3.55
CA SER A 475 1.26 26.57 -2.94
C SER A 475 1.94 27.50 -3.96
N PHE A 476 2.31 26.99 -5.13
CA PHE A 476 3.07 27.72 -6.14
C PHE A 476 2.28 28.06 -7.41
N LYS A 477 1.11 27.43 -7.61
CA LYS A 477 0.17 27.74 -8.71
C LYS A 477 0.85 27.77 -10.09
N GLU A 478 0.76 28.88 -10.81
CA GLU A 478 1.34 29.08 -12.14
C GLU A 478 2.88 29.02 -12.15
N HIS A 479 3.52 29.10 -10.97
CA HIS A 479 4.97 29.04 -10.80
C HIS A 479 5.51 27.63 -10.55
N ALA A 480 4.72 26.58 -10.81
CA ALA A 480 5.13 25.18 -10.66
C ALA A 480 5.29 24.47 -12.00
N ILE A 481 6.34 23.64 -12.10
CA ILE A 481 6.52 22.65 -13.17
C ILE A 481 6.43 21.25 -12.56
N ALA A 482 5.63 20.39 -13.17
CA ALA A 482 5.56 18.96 -12.86
C ALA A 482 6.17 18.15 -13.99
N VAL A 483 7.03 17.20 -13.65
CA VAL A 483 7.66 16.28 -14.59
C VAL A 483 7.35 14.85 -14.16
N VAL A 484 6.63 14.10 -15.00
CA VAL A 484 6.32 12.68 -14.76
C VAL A 484 7.26 11.81 -15.59
N LEU A 485 8.11 11.06 -14.91
CA LEU A 485 9.15 10.20 -15.48
C LEU A 485 8.72 8.72 -15.46
N SER A 486 9.57 7.86 -16.02
CA SER A 486 9.42 6.40 -16.07
C SER A 486 8.94 5.81 -14.74
N GLY A 487 7.91 4.96 -14.82
CA GLY A 487 7.30 4.34 -13.66
C GLY A 487 6.07 3.48 -13.98
N THR A 488 5.73 2.59 -13.04
CA THR A 488 4.53 1.74 -13.06
C THR A 488 3.34 2.44 -12.39
N GLY A 489 2.11 2.13 -12.82
CA GLY A 489 0.89 2.66 -12.20
C GLY A 489 0.48 4.05 -12.73
N SER A 490 -0.38 4.74 -11.97
CA SER A 490 -0.99 6.02 -12.37
C SER A 490 -0.69 7.19 -11.44
N ASP A 491 0.17 6.99 -10.44
CA ASP A 491 0.53 8.05 -9.49
C ASP A 491 1.26 9.19 -10.23
N GLY A 492 0.81 10.41 -9.98
CA GLY A 492 1.17 11.61 -10.74
C GLY A 492 0.06 12.10 -11.67
N ALA A 493 -0.92 11.28 -12.05
CA ALA A 493 -1.99 11.67 -12.96
C ALA A 493 -2.96 12.70 -12.34
N LEU A 494 -3.35 12.54 -11.07
CA LEU A 494 -4.23 13.50 -10.39
C LEU A 494 -3.47 14.80 -10.07
N GLY A 495 -2.19 14.68 -9.72
CA GLY A 495 -1.28 15.78 -9.47
C GLY A 495 -1.04 16.65 -10.70
N VAL A 496 -0.86 16.03 -11.87
CA VAL A 496 -0.76 16.71 -13.17
C VAL A 496 -2.01 17.53 -13.47
N GLN A 497 -3.20 16.98 -13.22
CA GLN A 497 -4.45 17.73 -13.39
C GLN A 497 -4.51 18.94 -12.46
N ALA A 498 -4.05 18.81 -11.21
CA ALA A 498 -4.01 19.89 -10.24
C ALA A 498 -3.05 21.01 -10.65
N ILE A 499 -1.83 20.67 -11.06
CA ILE A 499 -0.82 21.64 -11.54
C ILE A 499 -1.33 22.43 -12.74
N HIS A 500 -1.86 21.72 -13.75
CA HIS A 500 -2.42 22.36 -14.92
C HIS A 500 -3.64 23.24 -14.59
N LYS A 501 -4.53 22.78 -13.70
CA LYS A 501 -5.69 23.57 -13.25
C LYS A 501 -5.28 24.87 -12.56
N MET A 502 -4.14 24.89 -11.88
CA MET A 502 -3.58 26.08 -11.22
C MET A 502 -2.67 26.92 -12.13
N GLY A 503 -2.58 26.59 -13.42
CA GLY A 503 -1.82 27.34 -14.41
C GLY A 503 -0.33 26.99 -14.50
N GLY A 504 0.13 25.97 -13.75
CA GLY A 504 1.48 25.45 -13.85
C GLY A 504 1.70 24.63 -15.12
N LYS A 505 2.94 24.19 -15.34
CA LYS A 505 3.34 23.43 -16.54
C LYS A 505 3.58 21.96 -16.24
N VAL A 506 3.22 21.11 -17.19
CA VAL A 506 3.37 19.65 -17.07
C VAL A 506 4.18 19.09 -18.23
N ILE A 507 5.21 18.31 -17.89
CA ILE A 507 6.05 17.57 -18.80
C ILE A 507 5.89 16.06 -18.49
N ALA A 508 5.71 15.25 -19.52
CA ALA A 508 5.76 13.79 -19.40
C ALA A 508 6.95 13.25 -20.20
N GLN A 509 7.62 12.23 -19.67
CA GLN A 509 8.71 11.57 -20.38
C GLN A 509 8.17 10.79 -21.59
N ASP A 510 8.82 10.96 -22.73
CA ASP A 510 8.49 10.27 -23.97
C ASP A 510 8.77 8.77 -23.90
N GLU A 511 7.86 7.98 -24.48
CA GLU A 511 7.90 6.51 -24.49
C GLU A 511 9.23 5.95 -25.02
N SER A 512 9.89 6.65 -25.96
CA SER A 512 11.17 6.20 -26.53
C SER A 512 12.33 6.12 -25.53
N THR A 513 12.24 6.83 -24.42
CA THR A 513 13.29 6.88 -23.38
C THR A 513 12.83 6.32 -22.04
N CYS A 514 11.58 5.87 -21.95
CA CYS A 514 11.00 5.29 -20.74
C CYS A 514 11.34 3.80 -20.63
N GLU A 515 11.69 3.34 -19.43
CA GLU A 515 11.86 1.91 -19.14
C GLU A 515 10.53 1.25 -18.77
N CYS A 516 9.67 2.00 -18.06
CA CYS A 516 8.28 1.66 -17.81
C CYS A 516 7.40 2.89 -18.04
N CYS A 517 6.50 2.82 -19.01
CA CYS A 517 5.78 4.01 -19.51
C CYS A 517 4.39 4.19 -18.89
N GLU A 518 4.00 3.41 -17.87
CA GLU A 518 2.63 3.46 -17.34
C GLU A 518 2.32 4.82 -16.68
N MET A 519 3.22 5.33 -15.83
CA MET A 519 3.05 6.63 -15.16
C MET A 519 3.00 7.80 -16.16
N PRO A 520 3.98 7.97 -17.09
CA PRO A 520 3.90 9.00 -18.13
C PRO A 520 2.66 8.86 -19.00
N ASN A 521 2.28 7.64 -19.40
CA ASN A 521 1.08 7.43 -20.22
C ASN A 521 -0.20 7.79 -19.46
N ALA A 522 -0.29 7.48 -18.16
CA ALA A 522 -1.41 7.88 -17.32
C ALA A 522 -1.52 9.41 -17.21
N ALA A 523 -0.38 10.11 -17.05
CA ALA A 523 -0.33 11.57 -17.09
C ALA A 523 -0.79 12.13 -18.45
N ILE A 524 -0.30 11.58 -19.57
CA ILE A 524 -0.68 11.99 -20.93
C ILE A 524 -2.19 11.78 -21.18
N GLN A 525 -2.74 10.65 -20.73
CA GLN A 525 -4.16 10.32 -20.88
C GLN A 525 -5.10 11.32 -20.18
N THR A 526 -4.62 12.09 -19.21
CA THR A 526 -5.40 13.18 -18.60
C THR A 526 -5.71 14.32 -19.58
N GLY A 527 -4.95 14.42 -20.68
CA GLY A 527 -5.03 15.51 -21.65
C GLY A 527 -4.52 16.85 -21.10
N LYS A 528 -3.79 16.83 -19.97
CA LYS A 528 -3.27 18.02 -19.26
C LYS A 528 -1.75 18.17 -19.30
N VAL A 529 -1.08 17.33 -20.09
CA VAL A 529 0.38 17.42 -20.33
C VAL A 529 0.64 18.48 -21.40
N ASP A 530 1.52 19.44 -21.10
CA ASP A 530 1.92 20.48 -22.05
C ASP A 530 2.99 19.98 -23.03
N PHE A 531 3.93 19.16 -22.54
CA PHE A 531 5.06 18.66 -23.34
C PHE A 531 5.31 17.17 -23.09
N VAL A 532 5.58 16.43 -24.17
CA VAL A 532 6.08 15.05 -24.12
C VAL A 532 7.48 15.07 -24.70
N LEU A 533 8.49 14.79 -23.86
CA LEU A 533 9.91 15.01 -24.21
C LEU A 533 10.76 13.77 -23.90
N PRO A 534 11.73 13.41 -24.75
CA PRO A 534 12.74 12.41 -24.40
C PRO A 534 13.54 12.91 -23.19
N VAL A 535 14.02 11.99 -22.36
CA VAL A 535 14.71 12.30 -21.09
C VAL A 535 15.82 13.36 -21.21
N SER A 536 16.60 13.32 -22.30
CA SER A 536 17.70 14.26 -22.57
C SER A 536 17.24 15.70 -22.84
N ALA A 537 15.99 15.89 -23.26
CA ALA A 537 15.41 17.20 -23.55
C ALA A 537 14.64 17.80 -22.37
N ILE A 538 14.46 17.05 -21.27
CA ILE A 538 13.68 17.52 -20.11
C ILE A 538 14.40 18.63 -19.33
N ALA A 539 15.74 18.57 -19.26
CA ALA A 539 16.56 19.55 -18.55
C ALA A 539 17.05 20.72 -19.43
N SER A 540 16.79 20.65 -20.75
CA SER A 540 17.15 21.70 -21.74
C SER A 540 16.08 22.78 -21.79
#